data_AF-A0A2K3KEM1-F1
#
_entry.id   AF-A0A2K3KEM1-F1
#
_cell.length_a   1.000
_cell.length_b   1.000
_cell.length_c   1.000
_cell.angle_alpha   90.00
_cell.angle_beta   90.00
_cell.angle_gamma   90.00
#
_symmetry.space_group_name_H-M   'P 1'
#
loop_
_entity.id
_entity.type
_entity.pdbx_description
1 polymer ?
#
loop_
_entity_poly.entity_id
_entity_poly.type
_entity_poly.pdbx_seq_one_letter_code
_entity_poly.pdbx_strand_id
1 'polypeptide(L)'
;MPPPHTGSALSKKILEFISDWGIEKKIFSLTLDNASANDEGLKIVGDALEKIRESVKYVKGTEGRMDKFKESVGKVGGVNTSAGLSSDVPTRWNSTYLMLESALKYQRVFSSLSFHDNNFKERFLTQG
;
A
#
# COMPACT_ATOMS: atom_id res chain seq x y z
N MET A 1 31.41 9.39 -6.64
CA MET A 1 30.51 8.30 -7.06
C MET A 1 29.64 8.86 -8.18
N PRO A 2 29.51 8.20 -9.35
CA PRO A 2 28.63 8.70 -10.41
C PRO A 2 27.16 8.65 -9.94
N PRO A 3 26.30 9.53 -10.47
CA PRO A 3 24.87 9.52 -10.15
C PRO A 3 24.24 8.19 -10.61
N PRO A 4 23.31 7.60 -9.84
CA PRO A 4 22.60 6.40 -10.25
C PRO A 4 21.72 6.68 -11.48
N HIS A 5 21.71 5.76 -12.43
CA HIS A 5 20.99 5.89 -13.70
C HIS A 5 19.75 5.00 -13.79
N THR A 6 19.18 4.59 -12.64
CA THR A 6 17.98 3.75 -12.58
C THR A 6 16.76 4.55 -12.11
N GLY A 7 15.60 4.24 -12.69
CA GLY A 7 14.33 4.85 -12.29
C GLY A 7 14.00 4.59 -10.82
N SER A 8 14.28 3.38 -10.34
CA SER A 8 14.10 2.99 -8.94
C SER A 8 14.85 3.88 -7.94
N ALA A 9 16.09 4.28 -8.24
CA ALA A 9 16.87 5.16 -7.38
C ALA A 9 16.28 6.57 -7.35
N LEU A 10 15.85 7.09 -8.51
CA LEU A 10 15.20 8.39 -8.61
C LEU A 10 13.84 8.40 -7.89
N SER A 11 12.99 7.38 -8.10
CA SER A 11 11.68 7.26 -7.44
C SER A 11 11.82 7.22 -5.92
N LYS A 12 12.78 6.44 -5.40
CA LYS A 12 13.05 6.40 -3.95
C LYS A 12 13.43 7.78 -3.42
N LYS A 13 14.27 8.52 -4.16
CA LYS A 13 14.70 9.85 -3.73
C LYS A 13 13.58 10.90 -3.78
N ILE A 14 12.70 10.80 -4.78
CA ILE A 14 11.47 11.61 -4.86
C ILE A 14 10.56 11.32 -3.66
N LEU A 15 10.32 10.04 -3.32
CA LEU A 15 9.50 9.67 -2.16
C LEU A 15 10.07 10.21 -0.85
N GLU A 16 11.40 10.14 -0.65
CA GLU A 16 12.08 10.75 0.49
C GLU A 16 11.82 12.27 0.55
N PHE A 17 11.99 13.02 -0.55
CA PHE A 17 11.71 14.46 -0.56
C PHE A 17 10.26 14.81 -0.27
N ILE A 18 9.32 14.07 -0.87
CA ILE A 18 7.88 14.27 -0.65
C ILE A 18 7.55 14.08 0.84
N SER A 19 8.19 13.09 1.47
CA SER A 19 8.01 12.80 2.89
C SER A 19 8.68 13.84 3.80
N ASP A 20 9.93 14.19 3.51
CA ASP A 20 10.69 15.18 4.27
C ASP A 20 10.00 16.55 4.28
N TRP A 21 9.34 16.90 3.17
CA TRP A 21 8.64 18.18 3.04
C TRP A 21 7.20 18.12 3.55
N GLY A 22 6.68 16.94 3.90
CA GLY A 22 5.29 16.75 4.36
C GLY A 22 4.25 17.18 3.33
N ILE A 23 4.55 16.96 2.04
CA ILE A 23 3.72 17.38 0.90
C ILE A 23 3.01 16.20 0.22
N GLU A 24 2.98 15.03 0.85
CA GLU A 24 2.34 13.81 0.33
C GLU A 24 0.87 14.08 -0.06
N LYS A 25 0.20 14.94 0.71
CA LYS A 25 -1.21 15.32 0.51
C LYS A 25 -1.41 16.58 -0.35
N LYS A 26 -0.33 17.23 -0.79
CA LYS A 26 -0.35 18.50 -1.53
C LYS A 26 0.08 18.35 -2.99
N ILE A 27 0.47 17.15 -3.41
CA ILE A 27 0.87 16.86 -4.79
C ILE A 27 -0.35 16.43 -5.60
N PHE A 28 -0.70 17.25 -6.58
CA PHE A 28 -1.80 16.97 -7.51
C PHE A 28 -1.33 16.19 -8.75
N SER A 29 -0.14 16.49 -9.27
CA SER A 29 0.47 15.76 -10.38
C SER A 29 1.99 15.84 -10.32
N LEU A 30 2.67 14.78 -10.79
CA LEU A 30 4.11 14.74 -11.02
C LEU A 30 4.31 14.42 -12.50
N THR A 31 4.80 15.39 -13.27
CA THR A 31 5.17 15.19 -14.67
C THR A 31 6.64 14.81 -14.74
N LEU A 32 6.93 13.65 -15.31
CA LEU A 32 8.29 13.18 -15.53
C LEU A 32 8.65 13.40 -16.99
N ASP A 33 9.87 13.84 -17.28
CA ASP A 33 10.37 13.96 -18.64
C ASP A 33 10.58 12.57 -19.26
N ASN A 34 10.31 12.43 -20.56
CA ASN A 34 10.21 11.15 -21.26
C ASN A 34 11.50 10.31 -21.15
N ALA A 35 11.53 9.40 -20.17
CA ALA A 35 12.60 8.45 -19.92
C ALA A 35 11.98 7.09 -19.55
N SER A 36 12.47 6.02 -20.18
CA SER A 36 12.09 4.61 -19.89
C SER A 36 12.27 4.21 -18.42
N ALA A 37 13.06 4.96 -17.66
CA ALA A 37 13.21 4.84 -16.21
C ALA A 37 11.91 5.14 -15.43
N ASN A 38 11.02 5.97 -15.98
CA ASN A 38 9.74 6.32 -15.33
C ASN A 38 8.71 5.21 -15.44
N ASP A 39 8.75 4.42 -16.51
CA ASP A 39 7.88 3.25 -16.68
C ASP A 39 8.14 2.22 -15.58
N GLU A 40 9.41 2.05 -15.18
CA GLU A 40 9.79 1.19 -14.07
C GLU A 40 9.26 1.71 -12.72
N GLY A 41 9.39 3.03 -12.47
CA GLY A 41 8.84 3.66 -11.26
C GLY A 41 7.31 3.57 -11.17
N LEU A 42 6.62 3.84 -12.28
CA LEU A 42 5.16 3.70 -12.38
C LEU A 42 4.71 2.25 -12.21
N LYS A 43 5.48 1.30 -12.74
CA LYS A 43 5.23 -0.13 -12.53
C LYS A 43 5.35 -0.51 -11.06
N ILE A 44 6.40 -0.06 -10.36
CA ILE A 44 6.56 -0.31 -8.92
C ILE A 44 5.37 0.23 -8.12
N VAL A 45 4.92 1.45 -8.42
CA VAL A 45 3.74 2.05 -7.77
C VAL A 45 2.47 1.27 -8.10
N GLY A 46 2.29 0.87 -9.36
CA GLY A 46 1.17 0.03 -9.81
C GLY A 46 1.14 -1.33 -9.11
N ASP A 47 2.28 -2.01 -9.02
CA ASP A 47 2.41 -3.31 -8.35
C ASP A 47 2.12 -3.19 -6.85
N ALA A 48 2.61 -2.13 -6.20
CA ALA A 48 2.30 -1.85 -4.80
C ALA A 48 0.81 -1.59 -4.58
N LEU A 49 0.17 -0.81 -5.46
CA LEU A 49 -1.26 -0.55 -5.43
C LEU A 49 -2.07 -1.83 -5.58
N GLU A 50 -1.70 -2.71 -6.51
CA GLU A 50 -2.37 -4.00 -6.73
C GLU A 50 -2.21 -4.91 -5.50
N LYS A 51 -1.01 -4.97 -4.90
CA LYS A 51 -0.78 -5.74 -3.67
C LYS A 51 -1.67 -5.26 -2.52
N ILE A 52 -1.83 -3.95 -2.34
CA ILE A 52 -2.74 -3.39 -1.31
C ILE A 52 -4.19 -3.76 -1.63
N ARG A 53 -4.60 -3.61 -2.89
CA ARG A 53 -5.95 -3.97 -3.37
C ARG A 53 -6.28 -5.42 -3.09
N GLU A 54 -5.38 -6.34 -3.44
CA GLU A 54 -5.56 -7.77 -3.20
C GLU A 54 -5.52 -8.13 -1.72
N SER A 55 -4.71 -7.45 -0.90
CA SER A 55 -4.69 -7.63 0.55
C SER A 55 -6.03 -7.27 1.19
N VAL A 56 -6.61 -6.13 0.78
CA VAL A 56 -7.93 -5.69 1.25
C VAL A 56 -9.02 -6.67 0.79
N LYS A 57 -9.00 -7.08 -0.49
CA LYS A 57 -9.95 -8.08 -1.01
C LYS A 57 -9.83 -9.41 -0.27
N TYR A 58 -8.61 -9.84 0.06
CA TYR A 58 -8.39 -11.06 0.83
C TYR A 58 -9.11 -11.00 2.18
N VAL A 59 -8.85 -9.96 2.97
CA VAL A 59 -9.45 -9.78 4.30
C VAL A 59 -10.97 -9.73 4.23
N LYS A 60 -11.52 -9.03 3.23
CA LYS A 60 -12.98 -8.87 3.05
C LYS A 60 -13.65 -10.05 2.35
N GLY A 61 -12.89 -11.02 1.86
CA GLY A 61 -13.40 -12.10 1.01
C GLY A 61 -14.22 -13.15 1.76
N THR A 62 -13.94 -13.40 3.05
CA THR A 62 -14.67 -14.37 3.87
C THR A 62 -14.74 -13.93 5.33
N GLU A 63 -15.74 -14.42 6.08
CA GLU A 63 -15.87 -14.16 7.52
C GLU A 63 -14.63 -14.63 8.30
N GLY A 64 -14.14 -15.86 8.03
CA GLY A 64 -12.96 -16.38 8.72
C GLY A 64 -11.68 -15.55 8.50
N ARG A 65 -11.51 -14.90 7.34
CA ARG A 65 -10.38 -13.98 7.11
C ARG A 65 -10.57 -12.65 7.83
N MET A 66 -11.81 -12.16 7.87
CA MET A 66 -12.17 -10.98 8.65
C MET A 66 -11.96 -11.20 10.15
N ASP A 67 -12.26 -12.39 10.66
CA ASP A 67 -12.08 -12.71 12.09
C ASP A 67 -10.61 -12.73 12.48
N LYS A 68 -9.74 -13.36 11.66
CA LYS A 68 -8.28 -13.29 11.86
C LYS A 68 -7.74 -11.85 11.79
N PHE A 69 -8.31 -11.03 10.92
CA PHE A 69 -7.96 -9.62 10.84
C PHE A 69 -8.36 -8.88 12.12
N LYS A 70 -9.59 -9.09 12.63
CA LYS A 70 -10.04 -8.52 13.91
C LYS A 70 -9.21 -9.01 15.11
N GLU A 71 -8.80 -10.28 15.11
CA GLU A 71 -7.87 -10.81 16.12
C GLU A 71 -6.54 -10.06 16.07
N SER A 72 -6.01 -9.82 14.87
CA SER A 72 -4.78 -9.05 14.66
C SER A 72 -4.95 -7.58 15.09
N VAL A 73 -6.12 -6.97 14.88
CA VAL A 73 -6.44 -5.64 15.43
C VAL A 73 -6.33 -5.64 16.95
N GLY A 74 -6.91 -6.65 17.61
CA GLY A 74 -6.84 -6.81 19.06
C GLY A 74 -5.42 -6.96 19.59
N LYS A 75 -4.57 -7.72 18.88
CA LYS A 75 -3.15 -7.92 19.21
C LYS A 75 -2.31 -6.64 19.08
N VAL A 76 -2.53 -5.86 18.02
CA VAL A 76 -1.78 -4.63 17.77
C VAL A 76 -2.17 -3.53 18.77
N GLY A 77 -3.46 -3.39 19.07
CA GLY A 77 -3.96 -2.35 19.97
C GLY A 77 -3.80 -0.92 19.43
N GLY A 78 -4.56 0.03 19.99
CA GLY A 78 -4.43 1.45 19.64
C GLY A 78 -4.83 1.83 18.20
N VAL A 79 -5.47 0.93 17.46
CA VAL A 79 -5.98 1.18 16.11
C VAL A 79 -7.43 1.65 16.21
N ASN A 80 -7.74 2.82 15.64
CA ASN A 80 -9.13 3.28 15.53
C ASN A 80 -9.85 2.48 14.44
N THR A 81 -10.87 1.71 14.84
CA THR A 81 -11.59 0.79 13.95
C THR A 81 -12.89 1.34 13.40
N SER A 82 -13.27 2.58 13.71
CA SER A 82 -14.61 3.11 13.41
C SER A 82 -14.96 3.13 11.92
N ALA A 83 -13.97 3.30 11.04
CA ALA A 83 -14.18 3.38 9.59
C ALA A 83 -14.07 2.04 8.85
N GLY A 84 -13.43 1.01 9.44
CA GLY A 84 -13.17 -0.27 8.78
C GLY A 84 -12.27 -0.17 7.52
N LEU A 85 -12.09 -1.31 6.84
CA LEU A 85 -11.38 -1.37 5.55
C LEU A 85 -12.31 -1.03 4.37
N SER A 86 -11.86 -0.12 3.51
CA SER A 86 -12.59 0.28 2.29
C SER A 86 -12.14 -0.53 1.07
N SER A 87 -13.09 -0.97 0.26
CA SER A 87 -12.78 -1.67 -1.00
C SER A 87 -12.52 -0.68 -2.12
N ASP A 88 -11.64 -1.04 -3.06
CA ASP A 88 -11.41 -0.26 -4.27
C ASP A 88 -12.36 -0.63 -5.41
N VAL A 89 -12.74 0.37 -6.18
CA VAL A 89 -13.43 0.28 -7.46
C VAL A 89 -12.49 0.90 -8.51
N PRO A 90 -11.80 0.09 -9.33
CA PRO A 90 -10.71 0.57 -10.20
C PRO A 90 -11.07 1.72 -11.16
N THR A 91 -12.35 1.85 -11.50
CA THR A 91 -12.87 2.92 -12.37
C THR A 91 -13.17 4.23 -11.63
N ARG A 92 -12.98 4.29 -10.30
CA ARG A 92 -13.34 5.44 -9.45
C ARG A 92 -12.20 5.77 -8.47
N TRP A 93 -11.40 6.78 -8.81
CA TRP A 93 -10.24 7.20 -8.02
C TRP A 93 -10.55 7.51 -6.54
N ASN A 94 -11.75 8.03 -6.23
CA ASN A 94 -12.18 8.26 -4.85
C ASN A 94 -12.17 6.99 -4.00
N SER A 95 -12.58 5.86 -4.58
CA SER A 95 -12.58 4.58 -3.86
C SER A 95 -11.17 4.04 -3.65
N THR A 96 -10.27 4.29 -4.61
CA THR A 96 -8.84 3.97 -4.49
C THR A 96 -8.22 4.77 -3.36
N TYR A 97 -8.51 6.07 -3.28
CA TYR A 97 -8.08 6.93 -2.18
C TYR A 97 -8.57 6.39 -0.82
N LEU A 98 -9.86 6.07 -0.70
CA LEU A 98 -10.43 5.54 0.55
C LEU A 98 -9.84 4.18 0.95
N MET A 99 -9.58 3.30 -0.03
CA MET A 99 -8.89 2.03 0.20
C MET A 99 -7.49 2.28 0.77
N LEU A 100 -6.69 3.15 0.13
CA LEU A 100 -5.34 3.46 0.57
C LEU A 100 -5.33 4.12 1.96
N GLU A 101 -6.23 5.08 2.19
CA GLU A 101 -6.33 5.78 3.47
C GLU A 101 -6.71 4.82 4.61
N SER A 102 -7.67 3.91 4.38
CA SER A 102 -8.02 2.89 5.36
C SER A 102 -6.90 1.86 5.54
N ALA A 103 -6.30 1.35 4.46
CA ALA A 103 -5.21 0.38 4.54
C ALA A 103 -4.00 0.92 5.31
N LEU A 104 -3.68 2.21 5.15
CA LEU A 104 -2.61 2.87 5.90
C LEU A 104 -2.88 2.87 7.41
N LYS A 105 -4.12 3.13 7.85
CA LYS A 105 -4.51 3.06 9.27
C LYS A 105 -4.31 1.66 9.86
N TYR A 106 -4.46 0.61 9.03
CA TYR A 106 -4.30 -0.78 9.42
C TYR A 106 -2.94 -1.38 9.04
N GLN A 107 -1.94 -0.58 8.68
CA GLN A 107 -0.63 -1.10 8.21
C GLN A 107 -0.01 -2.10 9.20
N ARG A 108 0.04 -1.75 10.49
CA ARG A 108 0.56 -2.64 11.55
C ARG A 108 -0.28 -3.91 11.72
N VAL A 109 -1.58 -3.83 11.45
CA VAL A 109 -2.50 -4.97 11.52
C VAL A 109 -2.25 -5.93 10.37
N PHE A 110 -2.00 -5.44 9.15
CA PHE A 110 -1.59 -6.29 8.02
C PHE A 110 -0.26 -6.98 8.30
N SER A 111 0.71 -6.27 8.92
CA SER A 111 1.95 -6.91 9.38
C SER A 111 1.65 -8.01 10.40
N SER A 112 0.84 -7.75 11.43
CA SER A 112 0.45 -8.77 12.42
C SER A 112 -0.28 -9.96 11.78
N LEU A 113 -1.20 -9.72 10.83
CA LEU A 113 -1.93 -10.76 10.12
C LEU A 113 -0.99 -11.69 9.37
N SER A 114 0.05 -11.14 8.74
CA SER A 114 1.04 -11.95 8.02
C SER A 114 1.87 -12.89 8.90
N PHE A 115 1.98 -12.62 10.21
CA PHE A 115 2.64 -13.55 11.14
C PHE A 115 1.73 -14.73 11.54
N HIS A 116 0.42 -14.59 11.35
CA HIS A 116 -0.57 -15.55 11.87
C HIS A 116 -1.42 -16.22 10.79
N ASP A 117 -1.44 -15.69 9.58
CA ASP A 117 -2.08 -16.31 8.42
C ASP A 117 -1.05 -16.60 7.33
N ASN A 118 -0.60 -17.86 7.27
CA ASN A 118 0.35 -18.31 6.26
C ASN A 118 -0.15 -18.08 4.83
N ASN A 119 -1.47 -18.21 4.58
CA ASN A 119 -2.02 -17.95 3.24
C ASN A 119 -1.91 -16.46 2.88
N PHE A 120 -2.07 -15.57 3.85
CA PHE A 120 -1.85 -14.13 3.64
C PHE A 120 -0.37 -13.84 3.42
N LYS A 121 0.51 -14.41 4.25
CA LYS A 121 1.96 -14.24 4.16
C LYS A 121 2.51 -14.68 2.80
N GLU A 122 2.18 -15.89 2.38
CA GLU A 122 2.66 -16.48 1.13
C GLU A 122 2.19 -15.68 -0.10
N ARG A 123 0.98 -15.10 -0.02
CA ARG A 123 0.41 -14.35 -1.12
C ARG A 123 0.93 -12.92 -1.24
N PHE A 124 1.34 -12.29 -0.13
CA PHE A 124 1.61 -10.84 -0.11
C PHE A 124 3.00 -10.43 0.36
N LEU A 125 3.80 -11.33 0.99
CA LEU A 125 5.13 -11.00 1.50
C LEU A 125 6.29 -11.83 0.91
N THR A 126 6.04 -12.99 0.30
CA THR A 126 7.12 -13.86 -0.25
C THR A 126 7.43 -13.65 -1.73
N GLN A 127 6.82 -12.66 -2.39
CA GLN A 127 7.24 -12.20 -3.72
C GLN A 127 7.93 -10.84 -3.60
N GLY A 128 9.22 -10.89 -3.27
CA GLY A 128 10.17 -9.78 -3.27
C GLY A 128 11.45 -10.22 -3.94
#